data_AF-A0A5M6CT10-F1
#
_entry.id   AF-A0A5M6CT10-F1
#
_cell.length_a   1.000
_cell.length_b   1.000
_cell.length_c   1.000
_cell.angle_alpha   90.00
_cell.angle_beta   90.00
_cell.angle_gamma   90.00
#
_symmetry.space_group_name_H-M   'P 1'
#
loop_
_entity.id
_entity.type
_entity.pdbx_description
1 polymer ?
#
loop_
_entity_poly.entity_id
_entity_poly.type
_entity_poly.pdbx_seq_one_letter_code
_entity_poly.pdbx_strand_id
1 'polypeptide(L)'
;MKHFYTIILLLSTIFTWAQKKYEPENITWNGTTYPYRYHHMEQYFRYYPDKRPVPNIDTTIVNRNYIAAFEVKDKKFFLNNMYITGRNPKTKDLSVLAELNKKDEAMFLSWVSGLFDIGLGAEKFSVNDSLVPIYDNYIVFEVQKGNIGRTETFTYNQLKLFKDYQHRRFKETEDYKRLVRRLTYNGMTEGEASLHVYQFILFYSKSNFLKKT
;
A
#
# COMPACT_ATOMS: atom_id res chain seq x y z
N MET A 1 30.75 -26.89 31.68
CA MET A 1 29.74 -27.12 30.61
C MET A 1 28.52 -26.21 30.72
N LYS A 2 27.90 -25.98 31.89
CA LYS A 2 26.71 -25.11 32.03
C LYS A 2 26.90 -23.67 31.51
N HIS A 3 28.05 -23.05 31.75
CA HIS A 3 28.35 -21.68 31.30
C HIS A 3 28.60 -21.55 29.79
N PHE A 4 28.94 -22.65 29.09
CA PHE A 4 29.18 -22.65 27.65
C PHE A 4 27.86 -22.51 26.87
N TYR A 5 26.81 -23.18 27.32
CA TYR A 5 25.46 -23.04 26.76
C TYR A 5 24.87 -21.65 27.00
N THR A 6 25.18 -21.00 28.13
CA THR A 6 24.74 -19.63 28.41
C THR A 6 25.35 -18.62 27.43
N ILE A 7 26.63 -18.80 27.07
CA ILE A 7 27.34 -17.94 26.11
C ILE A 7 26.79 -18.15 24.68
N ILE A 8 26.48 -19.40 24.29
CA ILE A 8 25.84 -19.70 23.00
C ILE A 8 24.43 -19.08 22.92
N LEU A 9 23.65 -19.13 24.00
CA LEU A 9 22.33 -18.50 24.04
C LEU A 9 22.41 -16.97 23.92
N LEU A 10 23.42 -16.35 24.55
CA LEU A 10 23.68 -14.90 24.47
C LEU A 10 24.19 -14.46 23.09
N LEU A 11 24.92 -15.32 22.38
CA LEU A 11 25.37 -15.06 21.00
C LEU A 11 24.24 -15.24 19.97
N SER A 12 23.24 -16.06 20.28
CA SER A 12 22.08 -16.28 19.40
C SER A 12 21.08 -15.11 19.36
N THR A 13 21.12 -14.19 20.32
CA THR A 13 20.25 -12.99 20.34
C THR A 13 20.80 -11.81 19.55
N ILE A 14 22.07 -11.85 19.14
CA ILE A 14 22.76 -10.75 18.44
C ILE A 14 22.52 -10.77 16.92
N PHE A 15 21.93 -11.86 16.39
CA PHE A 15 21.59 -11.99 14.97
C PHE A 15 20.09 -11.82 14.71
N THR A 16 19.44 -10.88 15.41
CA THR A 16 18.15 -10.37 14.94
C THR A 16 18.41 -9.49 13.73
N TRP A 17 18.27 -10.06 12.53
CA TRP A 17 18.22 -9.28 11.30
C TRP A 17 17.04 -8.34 11.43
N ALA A 18 17.32 -7.06 11.71
CA ALA A 18 16.30 -6.03 11.77
C ALA A 18 15.56 -6.05 10.43
N GLN A 19 14.27 -6.39 10.48
CA GLN A 19 13.42 -6.39 9.30
C GLN A 19 13.54 -5.02 8.62
N LYS A 20 13.81 -5.03 7.30
CA LYS A 20 13.97 -3.79 6.52
C LYS A 20 12.78 -2.87 6.81
N LYS A 21 13.06 -1.63 7.23
CA LYS A 21 12.04 -0.62 7.53
C LYS A 21 11.10 -0.50 6.33
N TYR A 22 9.79 -0.54 6.58
CA TYR A 22 8.81 -0.32 5.52
C TYR A 22 9.03 1.06 4.88
N GLU A 23 9.21 1.05 3.57
CA GLU A 23 9.32 2.24 2.75
C GLU A 23 8.03 2.39 1.93
N PRO A 24 7.27 3.49 2.07
CA PRO A 24 6.07 3.73 1.29
C PRO A 24 6.43 3.99 -0.18
N GLU A 25 5.45 3.81 -1.07
CA GLU A 25 5.50 4.37 -2.43
C GLU A 25 5.23 5.88 -2.34
N ASN A 26 5.31 6.61 -3.45
CA ASN A 26 5.09 8.05 -3.45
C ASN A 26 3.98 8.43 -4.43
N ILE A 27 3.24 9.48 -4.12
CA ILE A 27 2.25 10.08 -5.01
C ILE A 27 2.39 11.59 -5.03
N THR A 28 2.49 12.17 -6.23
CA THR A 28 2.48 13.62 -6.43
C THR A 28 1.05 14.08 -6.71
N TRP A 29 0.58 15.05 -5.92
CA TRP A 29 -0.72 15.70 -6.07
C TRP A 29 -0.56 17.21 -5.92
N ASN A 30 -1.06 17.99 -6.88
CA ASN A 30 -0.92 19.44 -6.93
C ASN A 30 0.53 19.93 -6.70
N GLY A 31 1.50 19.25 -7.32
CA GLY A 31 2.93 19.59 -7.23
C GLY A 31 3.61 19.20 -5.92
N THR A 32 2.90 18.60 -4.96
CA THR A 32 3.46 18.11 -3.69
C THR A 32 3.50 16.59 -3.67
N THR A 33 4.61 16.02 -3.20
CA THR A 33 4.78 14.56 -3.09
C THR A 33 4.47 14.08 -1.67
N TYR A 34 3.65 13.03 -1.58
CA TYR A 34 3.21 12.42 -0.33
C TYR A 34 3.61 10.95 -0.28
N PRO A 35 3.87 10.40 0.92
CA PRO A 35 3.89 8.95 1.13
C PRO A 35 2.56 8.32 0.68
N TYR A 36 2.67 7.22 -0.05
CA TYR A 36 1.55 6.48 -0.61
C TYR A 36 1.66 4.99 -0.28
N ARG A 37 0.62 4.45 0.36
CA ARG A 37 0.65 3.10 0.94
C ARG A 37 -0.25 2.11 0.22
N TYR A 38 -0.63 2.44 -1.01
CA TYR A 38 -1.39 1.55 -1.90
C TYR A 38 -0.51 1.00 -3.01
N HIS A 39 -0.41 -0.32 -3.09
CA HIS A 39 0.53 -1.02 -3.97
C HIS A 39 -0.15 -1.47 -5.28
N HIS A 40 -0.54 -0.52 -6.13
CA HIS A 40 -1.31 -0.81 -7.36
C HIS A 40 -0.54 -1.63 -8.38
N MET A 41 0.78 -1.54 -8.38
CA MET A 41 1.64 -2.28 -9.29
C MET A 41 1.66 -3.78 -8.97
N GLU A 42 1.45 -4.17 -7.71
CA GLU A 42 1.30 -5.58 -7.34
C GLU A 42 0.04 -6.23 -7.93
N GLN A 43 -0.99 -5.44 -8.26
CA GLN A 43 -2.12 -5.94 -9.03
C GLN A 43 -1.71 -6.16 -10.49
N TYR A 44 -0.97 -5.23 -11.08
CA TYR A 44 -0.50 -5.33 -12.46
C TYR A 44 0.42 -6.53 -12.67
N PHE A 45 1.43 -6.71 -11.81
CA PHE A 45 2.40 -7.81 -11.90
C PHE A 45 1.79 -9.19 -11.67
N ARG A 46 0.65 -9.28 -10.99
CA ARG A 46 -0.10 -10.56 -10.90
C ARG A 46 -0.65 -11.02 -12.24
N TYR A 47 -1.00 -10.09 -13.13
CA TYR A 47 -1.47 -10.40 -14.49
C TYR A 47 -0.32 -10.43 -15.51
N TYR A 48 0.74 -9.66 -15.26
CA TYR A 48 1.92 -9.54 -16.13
C TYR A 48 3.21 -9.79 -15.34
N PRO A 49 3.48 -11.03 -14.90
CA PRO A 49 4.61 -11.33 -14.02
C PRO A 49 5.98 -11.10 -14.68
N ASP A 50 6.07 -11.24 -16.00
CA ASP A 50 7.25 -10.97 -16.82
C ASP A 50 7.64 -9.48 -16.84
N LYS A 51 6.71 -8.60 -16.46
CA LYS A 51 6.91 -7.15 -16.40
C LYS A 51 7.44 -6.65 -15.06
N ARG A 52 7.56 -7.53 -14.06
CA ARG A 52 8.10 -7.15 -12.76
C ARG A 52 9.60 -6.88 -12.89
N PRO A 53 10.12 -5.70 -12.50
CA PRO A 53 11.52 -5.35 -12.70
C PRO A 53 12.47 -6.14 -11.81
N VAL A 54 11.99 -6.66 -10.68
CA VAL A 54 12.78 -7.52 -9.79
C VAL A 54 12.19 -8.93 -9.82
N PRO A 55 12.91 -9.93 -10.35
CA PRO A 55 12.47 -11.32 -10.33
C PRO A 55 12.30 -11.79 -8.89
N ASN A 56 11.21 -12.52 -8.66
CA ASN A 56 10.61 -12.68 -7.36
C ASN A 56 11.21 -13.85 -6.55
N ILE A 57 11.66 -13.59 -5.33
CA ILE A 57 11.82 -14.61 -4.28
C ILE A 57 10.78 -14.38 -3.16
N ASP A 58 10.28 -13.15 -2.98
CA ASP A 58 9.30 -12.76 -1.97
C ASP A 58 8.49 -11.50 -2.42
N THR A 59 7.15 -11.62 -2.51
CA THR A 59 6.24 -10.52 -2.88
C THR A 59 5.76 -9.67 -1.71
N THR A 60 6.28 -9.88 -0.50
CA THR A 60 5.86 -9.08 0.64
C THR A 60 6.19 -7.61 0.41
N ILE A 61 5.35 -6.75 0.99
CA ILE A 61 5.43 -5.29 0.83
C ILE A 61 6.81 -4.73 1.19
N VAL A 62 7.51 -5.38 2.13
CA VAL A 62 8.84 -5.02 2.62
C VAL A 62 9.97 -5.51 1.70
N ASN A 63 9.73 -6.57 0.92
CA ASN A 63 10.72 -7.23 0.07
C ASN A 63 10.43 -7.06 -1.44
N ARG A 64 9.47 -6.20 -1.79
CA ARG A 64 9.09 -5.92 -3.19
C ARG A 64 10.25 -5.38 -4.04
N ASN A 65 11.28 -4.82 -3.41
CA ASN A 65 12.53 -4.33 -4.02
C ASN A 65 12.36 -3.28 -5.14
N TYR A 66 11.21 -2.62 -5.17
CA TYR A 66 10.96 -1.44 -6.00
C TYR A 66 10.16 -0.38 -5.22
N ILE A 67 10.23 0.87 -5.68
CA ILE A 67 9.42 1.99 -5.20
C ILE A 67 8.71 2.60 -6.40
N ALA A 68 7.38 2.61 -6.37
CA ALA A 68 6.58 3.30 -7.40
C ALA A 68 6.43 4.78 -7.05
N ALA A 69 6.52 5.63 -8.07
CA ALA A 69 6.23 7.05 -7.99
C ALA A 69 5.02 7.35 -8.88
N PHE A 70 3.89 7.64 -8.25
CA PHE A 70 2.64 7.96 -8.91
C PHE A 70 2.45 9.47 -9.03
N GLU A 71 1.57 9.87 -9.95
CA GLU A 71 1.14 11.24 -10.09
C GLU A 71 -0.35 11.27 -10.41
N VAL A 72 -1.05 12.20 -9.78
CA VAL A 72 -2.40 12.58 -10.20
C VAL A 72 -2.31 13.92 -10.92
N LYS A 73 -2.60 13.89 -12.22
CA LYS A 73 -2.53 15.05 -13.12
C LYS A 73 -3.70 15.04 -14.09
N ASP A 74 -4.32 16.19 -14.32
CA ASP A 74 -5.45 16.34 -15.26
C ASP A 74 -6.59 15.33 -15.03
N LYS A 75 -6.94 15.11 -13.75
CA LYS A 75 -7.93 14.11 -13.29
C LYS A 75 -7.62 12.67 -13.74
N LYS A 76 -6.36 12.34 -13.95
CA LYS A 76 -5.89 11.00 -14.31
C LYS A 76 -4.79 10.55 -13.38
N PHE A 77 -4.75 9.25 -13.15
CA PHE A 77 -3.79 8.60 -12.27
C PHE A 77 -2.74 7.85 -13.08
N PHE A 78 -1.48 8.20 -12.86
CA PHE A 78 -0.35 7.70 -13.61
C PHE A 78 0.70 7.09 -12.69
N LEU A 79 1.44 6.11 -13.22
CA LEU A 79 2.78 5.80 -12.74
C LEU A 79 3.76 6.70 -13.51
N ASN A 80 4.37 7.64 -12.80
CA ASN A 80 5.34 8.57 -13.37
C ASN A 80 6.75 7.97 -13.39
N ASN A 81 7.10 7.13 -12.40
CA ASN A 81 8.33 6.37 -12.43
C ASN A 81 8.27 5.11 -11.55
N MET A 82 9.19 4.18 -11.75
CA MET A 82 9.46 3.06 -10.86
C MET A 82 10.96 2.92 -10.64
N TYR A 83 11.34 2.80 -9.38
CA TYR A 83 12.71 2.73 -8.95
C TYR A 83 13.03 1.37 -8.37
N ILE A 84 14.21 0.81 -8.68
CA ILE A 84 14.76 -0.35 -7.97
C ILE A 84 16.02 0.07 -7.22
N THR A 85 16.20 -0.45 -6.01
CA THR A 85 17.44 -0.23 -5.27
C THR A 85 18.56 -0.98 -6.01
N GLY A 86 19.62 -0.27 -6.39
CA GLY A 86 20.79 -0.91 -7.00
C GLY A 86 21.39 -1.97 -6.07
N ARG A 87 22.10 -2.97 -6.63
CA ARG A 87 22.83 -3.98 -5.82
C ARG A 87 23.86 -3.36 -4.87
N ASN A 88 24.24 -2.11 -5.09
CA ASN A 88 25.14 -1.34 -4.24
C ASN A 88 24.34 -0.34 -3.38
N PRO A 89 24.42 -0.39 -2.04
CA PRO A 89 23.76 0.57 -1.15
C PRO A 89 24.18 2.03 -1.36
N LYS A 90 25.30 2.28 -2.06
CA LYS A 90 25.82 3.62 -2.37
C LYS A 90 25.36 4.16 -3.72
N THR A 91 24.70 3.36 -4.55
CA THR A 91 24.17 3.82 -5.84
C THR A 91 22.79 4.43 -5.68
N LYS A 92 22.53 5.53 -6.40
CA LYS A 92 21.20 6.10 -6.55
C LYS A 92 20.25 5.05 -7.12
N ASP A 93 18.98 5.12 -6.71
CA ASP A 93 17.92 4.28 -7.24
C ASP A 93 17.85 4.35 -8.77
N LEU A 94 17.68 3.18 -9.41
CA LEU A 94 17.63 3.07 -10.86
C LEU A 94 16.18 3.15 -11.34
N SER A 95 15.92 4.08 -12.24
CA SER A 95 14.64 4.18 -12.98
C SER A 95 14.49 3.00 -13.94
N VAL A 96 13.38 2.28 -13.85
CA VAL A 96 13.06 1.10 -14.69
C VAL A 96 11.75 1.26 -15.44
N LEU A 97 11.20 2.49 -15.53
CA LEU A 97 9.93 2.74 -16.22
C LEU A 97 9.98 2.31 -17.70
N ALA A 98 11.06 2.66 -18.41
CA ALA A 98 11.22 2.32 -19.81
C ALA A 98 11.23 0.80 -20.07
N GLU A 99 11.73 0.00 -19.13
CA GLU A 99 11.69 -1.47 -19.22
C GLU A 99 10.25 -2.01 -19.08
N LEU A 100 9.45 -1.35 -18.25
CA LEU A 100 8.08 -1.75 -17.93
C LEU A 100 7.11 -1.54 -19.11
N ASN A 101 7.14 -0.36 -19.73
CA ASN A 101 6.15 0.06 -20.75
C ASN A 101 6.76 0.22 -22.16
N LYS A 102 8.07 -0.05 -22.33
CA LYS A 102 8.85 0.16 -23.57
C LYS A 102 8.97 1.63 -24.00
N LYS A 103 8.69 2.59 -23.11
CA LYS A 103 8.69 4.04 -23.36
C LYS A 103 9.11 4.81 -22.11
N ASP A 104 9.87 5.88 -22.23
CA ASP A 104 10.16 6.71 -21.06
C ASP A 104 9.04 7.73 -20.78
N GLU A 105 7.80 7.25 -20.71
CA GLU A 105 6.58 8.05 -20.56
C GLU A 105 5.71 7.55 -19.40
N ALA A 106 5.03 8.47 -18.71
CA ALA A 106 4.12 8.12 -17.62
C ALA A 106 3.02 7.14 -18.08
N MET A 107 2.80 6.09 -17.30
CA MET A 107 1.84 5.04 -17.64
C MET A 107 0.49 5.30 -16.98
N PHE A 108 -0.56 5.43 -17.79
CA PHE A 108 -1.94 5.60 -17.29
C PHE A 108 -2.43 4.32 -16.61
N LEU A 109 -2.91 4.44 -15.37
CA LEU A 109 -3.29 3.30 -14.52
C LEU A 109 -4.75 2.90 -14.71
N SER A 110 -5.11 2.50 -15.93
CA SER A 110 -6.49 2.20 -16.32
C SER A 110 -7.13 1.02 -15.56
N TRP A 111 -6.33 0.17 -14.92
CA TRP A 111 -6.82 -0.95 -14.09
C TRP A 111 -7.15 -0.55 -12.65
N VAL A 112 -6.77 0.66 -12.23
CA VAL A 112 -6.98 1.12 -10.86
C VAL A 112 -8.39 1.68 -10.71
N SER A 113 -9.15 1.16 -9.75
CA SER A 113 -10.47 1.70 -9.36
C SER A 113 -10.67 1.54 -7.86
N GLY A 114 -11.32 2.50 -7.21
CA GLY A 114 -11.54 2.47 -5.77
C GLY A 114 -11.58 3.82 -5.08
N LEU A 115 -11.47 3.75 -3.75
CA LEU A 115 -11.17 4.88 -2.89
C LEU A 115 -9.74 4.75 -2.37
N PHE A 116 -8.95 5.80 -2.49
CA PHE A 116 -7.58 5.84 -1.99
C PHE A 116 -7.32 7.15 -1.28
N ASP A 117 -6.59 7.08 -0.17
CA ASP A 117 -6.26 8.26 0.62
C ASP A 117 -4.76 8.60 0.58
N ILE A 118 -4.47 9.88 0.83
CA ILE A 118 -3.15 10.39 1.18
C ILE A 118 -3.27 11.19 2.47
N GLY A 119 -2.28 11.02 3.35
CA GLY A 119 -2.18 11.78 4.59
C GLY A 119 -1.52 13.13 4.38
N LEU A 120 -2.01 14.15 5.08
CA LEU A 120 -1.49 15.52 5.06
C LEU A 120 -0.84 15.87 6.40
N GLY A 121 0.41 16.33 6.35
CA GLY A 121 1.18 16.74 7.52
C GLY A 121 2.16 15.65 7.99
N ALA A 122 2.57 15.74 9.26
CA ALA A 122 3.54 14.81 9.85
C ALA A 122 2.91 13.45 10.16
N GLU A 123 3.66 12.38 9.89
CA GLU A 123 3.29 11.01 10.27
C GLU A 123 3.32 10.86 11.79
N LYS A 124 2.18 10.47 12.39
CA LYS A 124 2.08 10.11 13.82
C LYS A 124 1.82 8.62 13.93
N PHE A 125 2.65 7.91 14.68
CA PHE A 125 2.49 6.47 14.87
C PHE A 125 1.89 6.18 16.23
N SER A 126 1.05 5.14 16.31
CA SER A 126 0.60 4.64 17.60
C SER A 126 1.77 3.91 18.27
N VAL A 127 1.80 3.89 19.61
CA VAL A 127 2.90 3.27 20.38
C VAL A 127 3.20 1.83 19.93
N ASN A 128 2.16 1.09 19.51
CA ASN A 128 2.24 -0.31 19.11
C ASN A 128 2.10 -0.53 17.59
N ASP A 129 2.04 0.52 16.77
CA ASP A 129 1.90 0.41 15.30
C ASP A 129 2.84 1.39 14.59
N SER A 130 3.90 0.84 14.02
CA SER A 130 4.91 1.58 13.23
C SER A 130 4.67 1.52 11.72
N LEU A 131 3.59 0.88 11.27
CA LEU A 131 3.31 0.62 9.85
C LEU A 131 2.18 1.49 9.32
N VAL A 132 1.21 1.86 10.16
CA VAL A 132 0.04 2.65 9.76
C VAL A 132 0.08 4.03 10.43
N PRO A 133 0.62 5.06 9.74
CA PRO A 133 0.64 6.40 10.28
C PRO A 133 -0.77 7.02 10.34
N ILE A 134 -0.93 7.90 11.31
CA ILE A 134 -2.06 8.78 11.51
C ILE A 134 -1.62 10.19 11.11
N TYR A 135 -2.51 10.91 10.43
CA TYR A 135 -2.31 12.29 10.00
C TYR A 135 -3.48 13.15 10.51
N ASP A 136 -3.29 14.46 10.55
CA ASP A 136 -4.36 15.36 11.01
C ASP A 136 -5.46 15.50 9.96
N ASN A 137 -5.07 15.51 8.68
CA ASN A 137 -5.99 15.59 7.55
C ASN A 137 -5.60 14.59 6.46
N TYR A 138 -6.56 14.28 5.60
CA TYR A 138 -6.43 13.33 4.52
C TYR A 138 -7.15 13.85 3.28
N ILE A 139 -6.66 13.49 2.12
CA ILE A 139 -7.39 13.64 0.85
C ILE A 139 -7.78 12.24 0.40
N VAL A 140 -9.06 12.03 0.09
CA VAL A 140 -9.58 10.78 -0.46
C VAL A 140 -9.97 10.98 -1.92
N PHE A 141 -9.40 10.17 -2.79
CA PHE A 141 -9.69 10.12 -4.22
C PHE A 141 -10.70 9.03 -4.52
N GLU A 142 -11.74 9.37 -5.27
CA GLU A 142 -12.56 8.40 -5.99
C GLU A 142 -11.94 8.16 -7.37
N VAL A 143 -11.57 6.91 -7.65
CA VAL A 143 -10.88 6.54 -8.90
C VAL A 143 -11.70 5.51 -9.66
N GLN A 144 -11.92 5.77 -10.94
CA GLN A 144 -12.59 4.87 -11.86
C GLN A 144 -11.73 4.66 -13.11
N LYS A 145 -11.18 3.45 -13.23
CA LYS A 145 -10.27 3.05 -14.33
C LYS A 145 -9.17 4.09 -14.58
N GLY A 146 -8.49 4.49 -13.50
CA GLY A 146 -7.44 5.51 -13.52
C GLY A 146 -7.93 6.96 -13.61
N ASN A 147 -9.22 7.22 -13.85
CA ASN A 147 -9.76 8.58 -13.85
C ASN A 147 -10.16 9.00 -12.44
N ILE A 148 -9.81 10.22 -12.05
CA ILE A 148 -10.21 10.81 -10.77
C ILE A 148 -11.59 11.44 -10.93
N GLY A 149 -12.54 10.93 -10.16
CA GLY A 149 -13.87 11.51 -10.00
C GLY A 149 -13.86 12.59 -8.92
N ARG A 150 -14.50 12.30 -7.78
CA ARG A 150 -14.49 13.20 -6.63
C ARG A 150 -13.17 13.12 -5.86
N THR A 151 -12.81 14.24 -5.27
CA THR A 151 -11.70 14.36 -4.33
C THR A 151 -12.23 15.13 -3.13
N GLU A 152 -12.10 14.55 -1.94
CA GLU A 152 -12.68 15.09 -0.71
C GLU A 152 -11.61 15.16 0.38
N THR A 153 -11.62 16.23 1.16
CA THR A 153 -10.71 16.40 2.29
C THR A 153 -11.42 16.00 3.59
N PHE A 154 -10.74 15.23 4.42
CA PHE A 154 -11.22 14.77 5.71
C PHE A 154 -10.22 15.14 6.80
N THR A 155 -10.71 15.58 7.96
CA THR A 155 -9.94 15.45 9.21
C THR A 155 -9.84 13.97 9.59
N TYR A 156 -8.90 13.62 10.47
CA TYR A 156 -8.79 12.25 11.01
C TYR A 156 -10.14 11.68 11.50
N ASN A 157 -10.88 12.45 12.30
CA ASN A 157 -12.16 12.01 12.86
C ASN A 157 -13.23 11.82 11.77
N GLN A 158 -13.27 12.71 10.76
CA GLN A 158 -14.20 12.56 9.64
C GLN A 158 -13.85 11.33 8.79
N LEU A 159 -12.56 11.08 8.53
CA LEU A 159 -12.12 9.89 7.80
C LEU A 159 -12.47 8.62 8.56
N LYS A 160 -12.29 8.60 9.89
CA LYS A 160 -12.68 7.47 10.73
C LYS A 160 -14.17 7.19 10.62
N LEU A 161 -15.03 8.20 10.78
CA LEU A 161 -16.48 8.06 10.64
C LEU A 161 -16.87 7.58 9.23
N PHE A 162 -16.18 8.09 8.20
CA PHE A 162 -16.36 7.60 6.85
C PHE A 162 -15.99 6.12 6.75
N LYS A 163 -14.81 5.70 7.21
CA LYS A 163 -14.39 4.28 7.23
C LYS A 163 -15.36 3.39 8.02
N ASP A 164 -15.91 3.85 9.14
CA ASP A 164 -16.94 3.12 9.91
C ASP A 164 -18.20 2.88 9.07
N TYR A 165 -18.68 3.92 8.38
CA TYR A 165 -19.81 3.82 7.46
C TYR A 165 -19.54 2.84 6.32
N GLN A 166 -18.36 2.93 5.71
CA GLN A 166 -17.91 2.06 4.62
C GLN A 166 -17.85 0.60 5.07
N HIS A 167 -17.29 0.36 6.25
CA HIS A 167 -17.09 -0.98 6.81
C HIS A 167 -18.42 -1.64 7.13
N ARG A 168 -19.36 -0.93 7.76
CA ARG A 168 -20.70 -1.44 8.06
C ARG A 168 -21.41 -1.92 6.79
N ARG A 169 -21.40 -1.12 5.73
CA ARG A 169 -22.01 -1.51 4.44
C ARG A 169 -21.31 -2.69 3.79
N PHE A 170 -19.97 -2.68 3.80
CA PHE A 170 -19.21 -3.77 3.18
C PHE A 170 -19.44 -5.10 3.90
N LYS A 171 -19.57 -5.08 5.24
CA LYS A 171 -19.83 -6.25 6.08
C LYS A 171 -21.10 -7.02 5.70
N GLU A 172 -22.08 -6.34 5.11
CA GLU A 172 -23.35 -6.94 4.65
C GLU A 172 -23.21 -7.67 3.29
N THR A 173 -22.07 -7.56 2.61
CA THR A 173 -21.87 -8.12 1.27
C THR A 173 -21.30 -9.55 1.28
N GLU A 174 -21.55 -10.30 0.20
CA GLU A 174 -20.91 -11.62 -0.01
C GLU A 174 -19.39 -11.51 -0.22
N ASP A 175 -18.91 -10.38 -0.74
CA ASP A 175 -17.47 -10.10 -0.87
C ASP A 175 -16.77 -10.08 0.48
N TYR A 176 -17.40 -9.48 1.50
CA TYR A 176 -16.87 -9.50 2.86
C TYR A 176 -16.78 -10.93 3.40
N LYS A 177 -17.83 -11.74 3.25
CA LYS A 177 -17.84 -13.14 3.72
C LYS A 177 -16.74 -13.96 3.05
N ARG A 178 -16.54 -13.79 1.73
CA ARG A 178 -15.44 -14.43 0.99
C ARG A 178 -14.07 -13.97 1.48
N LEU A 179 -13.90 -12.67 1.69
CA LEU A 179 -12.65 -12.08 2.15
C LEU A 179 -12.26 -12.59 3.53
N VAL A 180 -13.19 -12.54 4.50
CA VAL A 180 -12.94 -13.03 5.88
C VAL A 180 -12.58 -14.51 5.86
N ARG A 181 -13.34 -15.37 5.15
CA ARG A 181 -13.01 -16.80 5.03
C ARG A 181 -11.61 -17.05 4.47
N ARG A 182 -11.18 -16.25 3.48
CA ARG A 182 -9.84 -16.38 2.91
C ARG A 182 -8.76 -15.96 3.91
N LEU A 183 -8.98 -14.86 4.63
CA LEU A 183 -8.03 -14.37 5.64
C LEU A 183 -7.90 -15.37 6.80
N THR A 184 -9.01 -15.95 7.25
CA THR A 184 -8.98 -16.95 8.32
C THR A 184 -8.37 -18.27 7.88
N TYR A 185 -8.64 -18.73 6.65
CA TYR A 185 -7.95 -19.87 6.05
C TYR A 185 -6.44 -19.68 5.99
N ASN A 186 -5.98 -18.43 5.80
CA ASN A 186 -4.56 -18.07 5.78
C ASN A 186 -3.95 -17.84 7.18
N GLY A 187 -4.66 -18.20 8.25
CA GLY A 187 -4.13 -18.23 9.62
C GLY A 187 -4.51 -17.05 10.51
N MET A 188 -5.34 -16.11 10.06
CA MET A 188 -5.89 -15.07 10.94
C MET A 188 -7.06 -15.60 11.77
N THR A 189 -7.22 -15.10 13.00
CA THR A 189 -8.48 -15.23 13.73
C THR A 189 -9.57 -14.37 13.07
N GLU A 190 -10.85 -14.64 13.37
CA GLU A 190 -11.95 -13.81 12.85
C GLU A 190 -11.82 -12.34 13.28
N GLY A 191 -11.34 -12.10 14.52
CA GLY A 191 -11.10 -10.75 15.04
C GLY A 191 -10.01 -10.01 14.26
N GLU A 192 -8.88 -10.66 14.02
CA GLU A 192 -7.78 -10.11 13.21
C GLU A 192 -8.23 -9.86 11.76
N ALA A 193 -8.97 -10.81 11.16
CA ALA A 193 -9.51 -10.65 9.82
C ALA A 193 -10.47 -9.44 9.75
N SER A 194 -11.37 -9.28 10.72
CA SER A 194 -12.27 -8.13 10.76
C SER A 194 -11.52 -6.81 10.94
N LEU A 195 -10.50 -6.76 11.80
CA LEU A 195 -9.67 -5.58 12.00
C LEU A 195 -8.89 -5.21 10.74
N HIS A 196 -8.30 -6.21 10.07
CA HIS A 196 -7.61 -6.05 8.79
C HIS A 196 -8.54 -5.46 7.73
N VAL A 197 -9.76 -6.00 7.60
CA VAL A 197 -10.75 -5.46 6.65
C VAL A 197 -11.11 -4.01 6.97
N TYR A 198 -11.28 -3.66 8.24
CA TYR A 198 -11.56 -2.29 8.66
C TYR A 198 -10.40 -1.33 8.33
N GLN A 199 -9.16 -1.73 8.64
CA GLN A 199 -7.97 -0.92 8.37
C GLN A 199 -7.85 -0.59 6.88
N PHE A 200 -8.07 -1.58 6.02
CA PHE A 200 -7.99 -1.46 4.57
C PHE A 200 -9.36 -1.27 3.90
N ILE A 201 -10.35 -0.72 4.61
CA ILE A 201 -11.72 -0.68 4.08
C ILE A 201 -11.81 0.13 2.78
N LEU A 202 -11.08 1.23 2.62
CA LEU A 202 -11.09 2.00 1.38
C LEU A 202 -10.64 1.14 0.17
N PHE A 203 -9.69 0.23 0.39
CA PHE A 203 -9.24 -0.73 -0.61
C PHE A 203 -10.23 -1.89 -0.85
N TYR A 204 -10.88 -2.42 0.19
CA TYR A 204 -11.77 -3.57 0.00
C TYR A 204 -13.15 -3.18 -0.51
N SER A 205 -13.53 -1.95 -0.23
CA SER A 205 -14.90 -1.52 -0.41
C SER A 205 -15.13 -1.01 -1.86
N LYS A 206 -14.08 -0.78 -2.67
CA LYS A 206 -14.03 -0.37 -4.10
C LYS A 206 -15.31 -0.44 -4.95
N SER A 207 -16.00 -1.58 -4.99
CA SER A 207 -17.19 -1.81 -5.83
C SER A 207 -18.49 -1.15 -5.31
N ASN A 208 -18.59 -0.87 -4.01
CA ASN A 208 -19.83 -0.39 -3.39
C ASN A 208 -19.94 1.15 -3.27
N PHE A 209 -18.99 1.92 -3.84
CA PHE A 209 -18.82 3.35 -3.51
C PHE A 209 -18.84 4.34 -4.64
N LEU A 210 -18.72 3.89 -5.88
CA LEU A 210 -19.09 4.77 -6.98
C LEU A 210 -20.59 5.00 -6.83
N LYS A 211 -21.00 6.23 -6.51
CA LYS A 211 -22.42 6.59 -6.67
C LYS A 211 -22.78 6.13 -8.07
N LYS A 212 -23.81 5.28 -8.20
CA LYS A 212 -24.42 5.06 -9.51
C LYS A 212 -24.88 6.44 -9.97
N THR A 213 -24.13 7.04 -10.90
CA THR A 213 -24.64 8.10 -11.78
C THR A 213 -25.85 7.58 -12.52
#